data_AF-A0A430AY46-F1
#
_entry.id   AF-A0A430AY46-F1
#
_cell.length_a   1.000
_cell.length_b   1.000
_cell.length_c   1.000
_cell.angle_alpha   90.00
_cell.angle_beta   90.00
_cell.angle_gamma   90.00
#
_symmetry.space_group_name_H-M   'P 1'
#
loop_
_entity.id
_entity.type
_entity.pdbx_description
1 polymer ?
#
loop_
_entity_poly.entity_id
_entity_poly.type
_entity_poly.pdbx_seq_one_letter_code
_entity_poly.pdbx_strand_id
1 'polypeptide(L)'
;MKRKRKFSVLLLLVLLFYMLTPNISLATDTDSQRETKLTITHIEYDKLTQKEKESVTLDKSETLEIKNTTDKDMHLTVVYSKMESPKKKTDNTTLQKLLPKTGAKKTFSILIGIVFISFSLLILIKRKQLGKSKFFIFLLLLGTGLIFPNLNVRFSADTDYLLDTEAITLNKDEKFIYNIPKIEGYEKIGHILNQDTEDQTVPPTPIKQMGEVKVNYLDTAGKPIYDSSLLKGEVGELYQTEQKEFPGYKFVEVKGAPASGEFKPENQTVTYVYQQQGTVTVRYVDTEDKELTKPITLTGGVNEPYDTAQKEFSGYKFVEVKGAPAAGEFKPESQTVTYVYQQQGTVTVRYVDTNDKELAKPVTLTGGVNEPYQTEPEEISGYKFVEVKGAPAAGEFKPESQTVTYVYQQQGTVTVRYVDTDDKELAKPVTLTGGVNEPYQTEPEEISGYKFVEVKGAPAAGEFK
;
A
#
# COMPACT_ATOMS: atom_id res chain seq x y z
N MET A 1 -55.39 66.01 25.98
CA MET A 1 -55.96 65.90 24.61
C MET A 1 -56.56 64.50 24.46
N LYS A 2 -57.90 64.38 24.48
CA LYS A 2 -58.78 64.00 23.33
C LYS A 2 -58.34 62.68 22.67
N ARG A 3 -59.17 61.62 22.49
CA ARG A 3 -60.61 61.31 22.71
C ARG A 3 -60.73 59.78 22.44
N LYS A 4 -61.40 58.97 23.30
CA LYS A 4 -62.80 58.43 23.16
C LYS A 4 -62.99 57.56 21.88
N ARG A 5 -63.49 56.32 21.86
CA ARG A 5 -64.64 55.59 22.50
C ARG A 5 -64.46 54.08 22.16
N LYS A 6 -64.57 53.04 23.02
CA LYS A 6 -65.73 52.38 23.67
C LYS A 6 -66.98 52.13 22.80
N PHE A 7 -67.34 50.85 22.59
CA PHE A 7 -68.69 50.23 22.61
C PHE A 7 -68.49 48.70 22.76
N SER A 8 -68.81 48.06 23.89
CA SER A 8 -70.12 47.55 24.39
C SER A 8 -70.40 46.12 23.90
N VAL A 9 -70.23 45.06 24.71
CA VAL A 9 -71.19 44.54 25.73
C VAL A 9 -72.54 44.18 25.13
N LEU A 10 -72.76 42.87 24.94
CA LEU A 10 -73.98 42.05 25.16
C LEU A 10 -73.58 40.62 24.73
N LEU A 11 -73.73 39.52 25.47
CA LEU A 11 -74.78 39.14 26.38
C LEU A 11 -74.21 38.03 27.29
N LEU A 12 -74.02 38.38 28.57
CA LEU A 12 -73.86 37.45 29.67
C LEU A 12 -75.28 37.19 30.19
N LEU A 13 -75.83 36.02 29.92
CA LEU A 13 -77.05 35.54 30.57
C LEU A 13 -76.74 34.18 31.22
N VAL A 14 -76.57 34.29 32.54
CA VAL A 14 -76.81 33.28 33.56
C VAL A 14 -75.74 32.20 33.75
N LEU A 15 -74.71 32.59 34.48
CA LEU A 15 -74.09 31.72 35.49
C LEU A 15 -74.66 32.11 36.85
N LEU A 16 -75.02 31.11 37.65
CA LEU A 16 -75.50 31.16 39.04
C LEU A 16 -76.97 31.53 39.29
N PHE A 17 -77.83 30.51 39.42
CA PHE A 17 -78.86 30.47 40.46
C PHE A 17 -79.26 29.00 40.75
N TYR A 18 -79.21 28.61 42.03
CA TYR A 18 -79.61 27.32 42.67
C TYR A 18 -78.73 26.08 42.37
N MET A 19 -77.93 25.50 43.28
CA MET A 19 -78.14 24.96 44.64
C MET A 19 -79.29 23.93 44.79
N LEU A 20 -78.88 22.71 45.18
CA LEU A 20 -79.60 21.53 45.73
C LEU A 20 -80.26 20.51 44.76
N THR A 21 -79.73 19.28 44.84
CA THR A 21 -80.12 17.94 44.32
C THR A 21 -81.55 17.48 44.72
N PRO A 22 -82.21 16.45 44.09
CA PRO A 22 -81.61 15.16 43.67
C PRO A 22 -82.11 14.47 42.36
N ASN A 23 -81.31 13.47 41.96
CA ASN A 23 -81.55 12.31 41.09
C ASN A 23 -82.94 12.13 40.46
N ILE A 24 -82.97 12.03 39.12
CA ILE A 24 -83.63 10.92 38.42
C ILE A 24 -82.74 10.52 37.23
N SER A 25 -82.20 9.30 37.31
CA SER A 25 -81.62 8.57 36.18
C SER A 25 -82.75 8.19 35.22
N LEU A 26 -82.73 8.74 34.00
CA LEU A 26 -83.30 8.06 32.84
C LEU A 26 -82.13 7.72 31.92
N ALA A 27 -81.64 6.49 32.06
CA ALA A 27 -80.85 5.85 31.03
C ALA A 27 -81.68 5.84 29.73
N THR A 28 -81.26 6.64 28.76
CA THR A 28 -81.56 6.35 27.36
C THR A 28 -80.40 5.51 26.87
N ASP A 29 -80.67 4.22 26.75
CA ASP A 29 -79.79 3.23 26.14
C ASP A 29 -79.45 3.72 24.73
N THR A 30 -78.28 4.33 24.59
CA THR A 30 -77.70 4.63 23.29
C THR A 30 -76.74 3.49 23.05
N ASP A 31 -77.22 2.48 22.33
CA ASP A 31 -76.48 1.32 21.85
C ASP A 31 -75.15 1.80 21.25
N SER A 32 -74.08 1.70 22.04
CA SER A 32 -72.71 1.92 21.57
C SER A 32 -72.33 0.70 20.77
N GLN A 33 -72.77 0.66 19.51
CA GLN A 33 -72.41 -0.42 18.59
C GLN A 33 -70.89 -0.58 18.56
N ARG A 34 -70.42 -1.79 18.85
CA ARG A 34 -68.99 -2.09 18.80
C ARG A 34 -68.54 -2.12 17.34
N GLU A 35 -67.60 -1.25 17.03
CA GLU A 35 -66.84 -1.29 15.78
C GLU A 35 -65.96 -2.56 15.75
N THR A 36 -66.00 -3.29 14.64
CA THR A 36 -65.22 -4.51 14.40
C THR A 36 -64.02 -4.19 13.51
N LYS A 37 -62.82 -4.66 13.85
CA LYS A 37 -61.65 -4.50 12.99
C LYS A 37 -61.51 -5.67 12.03
N LEU A 38 -61.56 -5.38 10.73
CA LEU A 38 -61.21 -6.30 9.66
C LEU A 38 -59.75 -6.10 9.26
N THR A 39 -58.91 -7.11 9.42
CA THR A 39 -57.52 -7.11 8.94
C THR A 39 -57.41 -7.97 7.68
N ILE A 40 -56.82 -7.42 6.61
CA ILE A 40 -56.70 -8.06 5.30
C ILE A 40 -55.22 -8.34 5.01
N THR A 41 -54.87 -9.61 4.77
CA THR A 41 -53.51 -10.06 4.47
C THR A 41 -53.45 -10.76 3.11
N HIS A 42 -52.33 -10.61 2.39
CA HIS A 42 -52.09 -11.27 1.09
C HIS A 42 -50.96 -12.28 1.24
N ILE A 43 -51.23 -13.57 1.02
CA ILE A 43 -50.27 -14.65 1.30
C ILE A 43 -50.19 -15.62 0.10
N GLU A 44 -48.99 -16.13 -0.17
CA GLU A 44 -48.74 -17.17 -1.15
C GLU A 44 -49.13 -18.56 -0.59
N TYR A 45 -49.81 -19.39 -1.38
CA TYR A 45 -50.33 -20.69 -0.97
C TYR A 45 -49.27 -21.59 -0.34
N ASP A 46 -48.06 -21.58 -0.88
CA ASP A 46 -46.97 -22.43 -0.39
C ASP A 46 -46.45 -22.01 0.98
N LYS A 47 -46.76 -20.79 1.43
CA LYS A 47 -46.42 -20.27 2.76
C LYS A 47 -47.49 -20.58 3.81
N LEU A 48 -48.67 -21.08 3.42
CA LEU A 48 -49.70 -21.52 4.36
C LEU A 48 -49.29 -22.84 5.03
N THR A 49 -49.61 -22.97 6.32
CA THR A 49 -49.51 -24.26 7.02
C THR A 49 -50.51 -25.27 6.46
N GLN A 50 -50.29 -26.57 6.72
CA GLN A 50 -51.21 -27.62 6.28
C GLN A 50 -52.66 -27.39 6.76
N LYS A 51 -52.82 -26.92 8.01
CA LYS A 51 -54.12 -26.61 8.60
C LYS A 51 -54.80 -25.42 7.92
N GLU A 52 -54.05 -24.38 7.56
CA GLU A 52 -54.58 -23.22 6.84
C GLU A 52 -54.91 -23.56 5.38
N LYS A 53 -54.13 -24.45 4.74
CA LYS A 53 -54.44 -24.94 3.38
C LYS A 53 -55.79 -25.65 3.33
N GLU A 54 -56.14 -26.38 4.39
CA GLU A 54 -57.44 -27.07 4.52
C GLU A 54 -58.60 -26.10 4.77
N SER A 55 -58.35 -24.89 5.26
CA SER A 55 -59.38 -23.85 5.48
C SER A 55 -59.52 -22.86 4.32
N VAL A 56 -58.73 -23.00 3.23
CA VAL A 56 -58.86 -22.14 2.04
C VAL A 56 -60.17 -22.42 1.32
N THR A 57 -61.00 -21.39 1.19
CA THR A 57 -62.13 -21.39 0.26
C THR A 57 -61.61 -21.01 -1.12
N LEU A 58 -61.61 -21.97 -2.04
CA LEU A 58 -61.21 -21.75 -3.43
C LEU A 58 -62.23 -20.85 -4.13
N ASP A 59 -61.78 -19.66 -4.52
CA ASP A 59 -62.60 -18.67 -5.16
C ASP A 59 -61.73 -17.69 -5.97
N LYS A 60 -62.01 -17.61 -7.28
CA LYS A 60 -61.31 -16.73 -8.24
C LYS A 60 -62.03 -15.40 -8.50
N SER A 61 -63.05 -15.06 -7.69
CA SER A 61 -63.75 -13.78 -7.76
C SER A 61 -62.78 -12.59 -7.69
N GLU A 62 -63.05 -11.54 -8.47
CA GLU A 62 -62.30 -10.28 -8.42
C GLU A 62 -62.72 -9.40 -7.23
N THR A 63 -63.84 -9.74 -6.57
CA THR A 63 -64.37 -9.03 -5.40
C THR A 63 -64.88 -10.01 -4.34
N LEU A 64 -64.78 -9.64 -3.06
CA LEU A 64 -65.33 -10.40 -1.93
C LEU A 64 -66.33 -9.54 -1.15
N GLU A 65 -67.55 -10.04 -0.96
CA GLU A 65 -68.55 -9.42 -0.07
C GLU A 65 -68.38 -9.98 1.35
N ILE A 66 -67.97 -9.12 2.28
CA ILE A 66 -67.77 -9.43 3.69
C ILE A 66 -68.94 -8.80 4.46
N LYS A 67 -69.70 -9.63 5.16
CA LYS A 67 -70.79 -9.15 6.03
C LYS A 67 -70.30 -9.21 7.47
N ASN A 68 -70.33 -8.08 8.15
CA ASN A 68 -70.04 -8.08 9.57
C ASN A 68 -71.27 -8.56 10.37
N THR A 69 -71.34 -9.85 10.65
CA THR A 69 -72.43 -10.44 11.44
C THR A 69 -72.07 -10.62 12.92
N THR A 70 -70.94 -10.06 13.37
CA THR A 70 -70.37 -10.31 14.70
C THR A 70 -69.85 -9.02 15.33
N ASP A 71 -69.69 -9.00 16.66
CA ASP A 71 -69.04 -7.89 17.36
C ASP A 71 -67.55 -8.18 17.62
N LYS A 72 -66.92 -9.02 16.76
CA LYS A 72 -65.58 -9.57 16.95
C LYS A 72 -64.70 -9.32 15.73
N ASP A 73 -63.41 -9.09 15.98
CA ASP A 73 -62.42 -8.85 14.93
C ASP A 73 -62.39 -9.99 13.90
N MET A 74 -62.17 -9.57 12.66
CA MET A 74 -62.20 -10.43 11.49
C MET A 74 -60.84 -10.40 10.80
N HIS A 75 -60.39 -11.56 10.36
CA HIS A 75 -59.15 -11.72 9.60
C HIS A 75 -59.47 -12.31 8.23
N LEU A 76 -59.27 -11.53 7.17
CA LEU A 76 -59.33 -11.99 5.79
C LEU A 76 -57.91 -12.23 5.27
N THR A 77 -57.62 -13.46 4.85
CA THR A 77 -56.41 -13.77 4.09
C THR A 77 -56.77 -14.06 2.65
N VAL A 78 -56.29 -13.24 1.73
CA VAL A 78 -56.38 -13.48 0.28
C VAL A 78 -55.18 -14.32 -0.16
N VAL A 79 -55.45 -15.45 -0.79
CA VAL A 79 -54.45 -16.48 -1.09
C VAL A 79 -54.11 -16.47 -2.58
N TYR A 80 -52.81 -16.41 -2.87
CA TYR A 80 -52.26 -16.37 -4.23
C TYR A 80 -51.39 -17.60 -4.53
N SER A 81 -51.34 -18.01 -5.79
CA SER A 81 -50.34 -18.94 -6.33
C SER A 81 -49.40 -18.18 -7.24
N LYS A 82 -48.09 -18.40 -7.10
CA LYS A 82 -47.10 -17.79 -7.99
C LYS A 82 -47.15 -18.46 -9.36
N MET A 83 -47.32 -17.66 -10.41
CA MET A 83 -47.30 -18.15 -11.79
C MET A 83 -45.85 -18.38 -12.21
N GLU A 84 -45.51 -19.58 -12.67
CA GLU A 84 -44.22 -19.80 -13.33
C GLU A 84 -44.13 -18.91 -14.57
N SER A 85 -43.09 -18.07 -14.65
CA SER A 85 -42.84 -17.27 -15.85
C SER A 85 -42.79 -18.18 -17.07
N PRO A 86 -43.42 -17.83 -18.21
CA PRO A 86 -43.32 -18.64 -19.42
C PRO A 86 -41.84 -18.76 -19.79
N LYS A 87 -41.31 -20.00 -19.80
CA LYS A 87 -39.96 -20.31 -20.31
C LYS A 87 -39.81 -19.62 -21.66
N LYS A 88 -38.98 -18.58 -21.72
CA LYS A 88 -38.67 -17.86 -22.95
C LYS A 88 -37.94 -18.84 -23.88
N LYS A 89 -38.72 -19.49 -24.75
CA LYS A 89 -38.23 -20.34 -25.81
C LYS A 89 -37.55 -19.42 -26.83
N THR A 90 -36.22 -19.49 -26.89
CA THR A 90 -35.43 -18.88 -27.95
C THR A 90 -35.77 -19.60 -29.26
N ASP A 91 -36.68 -19.03 -30.06
CA ASP A 91 -36.81 -19.39 -31.48
C ASP A 91 -36.20 -18.25 -32.32
N ASN A 92 -34.99 -18.53 -32.81
CA ASN A 92 -34.33 -17.78 -33.86
C ASN A 92 -35.08 -18.03 -35.18
N THR A 93 -36.03 -17.17 -35.56
CA THR A 93 -36.24 -16.88 -36.99
C THR A 93 -36.98 -15.57 -37.19
N THR A 94 -36.40 -14.74 -38.08
CA THR A 94 -37.04 -13.62 -38.78
C THR A 94 -37.08 -12.27 -38.06
N LEU A 95 -35.96 -11.54 -38.15
CA LEU A 95 -35.95 -10.12 -38.53
C LEU A 95 -34.55 -9.77 -39.10
N GLN A 96 -34.27 -10.33 -40.27
CA GLN A 96 -33.46 -9.62 -41.26
C GLN A 96 -34.25 -8.39 -41.74
N LYS A 97 -33.53 -7.32 -42.08
CA LYS A 97 -33.98 -5.92 -42.35
C LYS A 97 -34.33 -5.18 -41.05
N LEU A 98 -33.57 -4.18 -40.58
CA LEU A 98 -32.84 -3.15 -41.31
C LEU A 98 -31.53 -2.80 -40.59
N LEU A 99 -30.41 -2.93 -41.29
CA LEU A 99 -29.23 -2.11 -41.04
C LEU A 99 -29.35 -0.83 -41.87
N PRO A 100 -28.96 0.32 -41.30
CA PRO A 100 -28.03 1.19 -42.00
C PRO A 100 -26.66 1.20 -41.31
N LYS A 101 -25.69 0.88 -42.17
CA LYS A 101 -24.24 1.08 -42.20
C LYS A 101 -23.57 2.02 -41.16
N THR A 102 -22.41 1.53 -40.75
CA THR A 102 -21.24 2.24 -40.19
C THR A 102 -20.80 3.48 -40.97
N GLY A 103 -20.44 4.54 -40.24
CA GLY A 103 -19.29 5.41 -40.56
C GLY A 103 -19.57 6.88 -40.84
N ALA A 104 -19.43 7.75 -39.83
CA ALA A 104 -18.95 9.12 -39.99
C ALA A 104 -18.31 9.64 -38.69
N LYS A 105 -17.02 9.97 -38.76
CA LYS A 105 -16.19 10.55 -37.69
C LYS A 105 -16.56 12.02 -37.46
N LYS A 106 -16.68 12.45 -36.21
CA LYS A 106 -16.24 13.80 -35.80
C LYS A 106 -15.91 13.84 -34.30
N THR A 107 -14.70 14.32 -34.07
CA THR A 107 -13.96 14.56 -32.82
C THR A 107 -14.68 15.43 -31.80
N PHE A 108 -14.53 15.14 -30.50
CA PHE A 108 -14.17 16.18 -29.50
C PHE A 108 -13.53 15.56 -28.25
N SER A 109 -12.60 16.34 -27.71
CA SER A 109 -11.57 16.04 -26.74
C SER A 109 -12.06 15.87 -25.30
N ILE A 110 -11.29 15.07 -24.55
CA ILE A 110 -10.79 15.33 -23.18
C ILE A 110 -11.16 16.74 -22.66
N LEU A 111 -11.91 16.83 -21.54
CA LEU A 111 -11.54 17.48 -20.26
C LEU A 111 -12.77 17.66 -19.33
N ILE A 112 -12.55 17.41 -18.02
CA ILE A 112 -13.32 17.83 -16.82
C ILE A 112 -14.56 16.95 -16.49
N GLY A 113 -14.66 16.27 -15.33
CA GLY A 113 -14.35 16.77 -13.99
C GLY A 113 -13.59 15.83 -13.06
N ILE A 114 -12.27 16.06 -13.04
CA ILE A 114 -11.44 15.98 -11.84
C ILE A 114 -11.87 17.14 -10.92
N VAL A 115 -12.85 16.92 -10.03
CA VAL A 115 -13.06 17.74 -8.82
C VAL A 115 -13.67 16.89 -7.70
N PHE A 116 -13.01 15.82 -7.28
CA PHE A 116 -13.27 15.25 -5.94
C PHE A 116 -12.00 14.77 -5.20
N ILE A 117 -10.80 15.02 -5.76
CA ILE A 117 -9.52 14.64 -5.14
C ILE A 117 -8.75 15.87 -4.58
N SER A 118 -9.20 17.11 -4.82
CA SER A 118 -8.58 18.32 -4.26
C SER A 118 -9.25 18.86 -2.98
N PHE A 119 -10.33 18.26 -2.46
CA PHE A 119 -10.93 18.70 -1.19
C PHE A 119 -10.42 17.93 0.05
N SER A 120 -9.83 16.74 -0.12
CA SER A 120 -9.19 16.00 0.98
C SER A 120 -7.81 16.54 1.37
N LEU A 121 -7.18 17.39 0.55
CA LEU A 121 -5.86 17.96 0.85
C LEU A 121 -5.90 19.33 1.54
N LEU A 122 -7.08 19.95 1.69
CA LEU A 122 -7.26 21.24 2.39
C LEU A 122 -7.83 21.12 3.82
N ILE A 123 -8.10 19.90 4.28
CA ILE A 123 -8.53 19.62 5.67
C ILE A 123 -7.34 19.24 6.58
N LEU A 124 -6.14 19.00 6.02
CA LEU A 124 -4.94 18.65 6.80
C LEU A 124 -4.05 19.84 7.23
N ILE A 125 -4.30 21.06 6.74
CA ILE A 125 -3.45 22.23 7.06
C ILE A 125 -4.03 23.15 8.16
N LYS A 126 -5.28 22.97 8.63
CA LYS A 126 -5.82 23.76 9.75
C LYS A 126 -6.21 22.96 11.00
N ARG A 127 -5.50 21.86 11.29
CA ARG A 127 -5.66 21.09 12.54
C ARG A 127 -5.17 21.84 13.80
N LYS A 128 -4.61 23.05 13.68
CA LYS A 128 -3.99 23.77 14.83
C LYS A 128 -4.79 24.93 15.40
N GLN A 129 -6.03 25.16 14.98
CA GLN A 129 -6.86 26.22 15.56
C GLN A 129 -8.35 25.85 15.45
N LEU A 130 -8.90 25.18 16.46
CA LEU A 130 -10.28 25.30 16.96
C LEU A 130 -10.55 24.14 17.93
N GLY A 131 -10.89 24.48 19.17
CA GLY A 131 -11.03 23.55 20.29
C GLY A 131 -12.21 22.58 20.17
N LYS A 132 -12.14 21.51 20.98
CA LYS A 132 -12.93 20.26 20.96
C LYS A 132 -14.46 20.39 21.10
N SER A 133 -15.04 21.59 21.08
CA SER A 133 -16.47 21.82 21.36
C SER A 133 -17.36 22.11 20.14
N LYS A 134 -16.82 22.13 18.90
CA LYS A 134 -17.63 22.44 17.69
C LYS A 134 -17.67 21.33 16.63
N PHE A 135 -17.23 20.12 16.95
CA PHE A 135 -17.24 19.00 15.99
C PHE A 135 -18.61 18.30 15.87
N PHE A 136 -19.57 18.57 16.76
CA PHE A 136 -20.87 17.89 16.77
C PHE A 136 -22.01 18.59 15.99
N ILE A 137 -21.73 19.67 15.24
CA ILE A 137 -22.79 20.40 14.50
C ILE A 137 -22.78 20.11 12.98
N PHE A 138 -21.92 19.23 12.48
CA PHE A 138 -21.87 18.92 11.04
C PHE A 138 -22.47 17.57 10.63
N LEU A 139 -23.12 16.83 11.55
CA LEU A 139 -23.82 15.57 11.26
C LEU A 139 -25.35 15.71 11.18
N LEU A 140 -25.89 16.93 11.03
CA LEU A 140 -27.35 17.15 11.02
C LEU A 140 -27.85 17.94 9.81
N LEU A 141 -27.24 17.79 8.63
CA LEU A 141 -27.68 18.53 7.44
C LEU A 141 -27.53 17.73 6.14
N LEU A 142 -28.08 16.52 6.10
CA LEU A 142 -28.47 15.82 4.86
C LEU A 142 -29.77 15.02 5.08
N GLY A 143 -30.73 15.64 5.74
CA GLY A 143 -32.09 15.15 5.86
C GLY A 143 -33.05 16.31 5.70
N THR A 144 -33.44 16.60 4.45
CA THR A 144 -34.77 17.11 4.03
C THR A 144 -34.74 17.60 2.58
N GLY A 145 -35.51 16.91 1.73
CA GLY A 145 -36.36 17.50 0.69
C GLY A 145 -35.70 18.11 -0.55
N LEU A 146 -35.70 17.35 -1.65
CA LEU A 146 -35.95 17.91 -2.98
C LEU A 146 -36.99 17.04 -3.70
N ILE A 147 -38.17 17.61 -3.86
CA ILE A 147 -39.27 17.14 -4.72
C ILE A 147 -38.92 17.55 -6.15
N PHE A 148 -38.87 16.61 -7.09
CA PHE A 148 -38.92 16.90 -8.52
C PHE A 148 -40.28 16.46 -9.08
N PRO A 149 -41.07 17.35 -9.70
CA PRO A 149 -42.23 16.94 -10.48
C PRO A 149 -41.76 16.51 -11.88
N ASN A 150 -42.31 15.39 -12.36
CA ASN A 150 -42.16 14.83 -13.71
C ASN A 150 -40.77 14.30 -14.09
N LEU A 151 -40.49 13.08 -13.62
CA LEU A 151 -39.65 12.15 -14.35
C LEU A 151 -40.53 10.96 -14.76
N ASN A 152 -40.84 10.86 -16.05
CA ASN A 152 -41.42 9.64 -16.64
C ASN A 152 -40.36 8.55 -16.61
N VAL A 153 -40.24 7.87 -15.47
CA VAL A 153 -39.51 6.63 -15.37
C VAL A 153 -40.49 5.53 -15.79
N ARG A 154 -40.24 4.95 -16.96
CA ARG A 154 -40.81 3.64 -17.27
C ARG A 154 -40.16 2.64 -16.34
N PHE A 155 -40.82 2.34 -15.23
CA PHE A 155 -40.51 1.15 -14.45
C PHE A 155 -40.99 -0.05 -15.26
N SER A 156 -40.04 -0.88 -15.71
CA SER A 156 -40.34 -2.30 -15.86
C SER A 156 -40.37 -2.83 -14.42
N ALA A 157 -41.54 -2.77 -13.79
CA ALA A 157 -41.74 -3.28 -12.45
C ALA A 157 -41.88 -4.80 -12.55
N ASP A 158 -40.76 -5.50 -12.43
CA ASP A 158 -40.79 -6.90 -12.00
C ASP A 158 -40.76 -6.85 -10.46
N THR A 159 -41.90 -6.53 -9.86
CA THR A 159 -42.05 -6.48 -8.39
C THR A 159 -42.67 -7.78 -7.92
N ASP A 160 -41.82 -8.69 -7.46
CA ASP A 160 -42.15 -10.06 -7.06
C ASP A 160 -42.75 -10.15 -5.63
N TYR A 161 -43.32 -9.05 -5.11
CA TYR A 161 -43.79 -8.90 -3.74
C TYR A 161 -45.33 -8.82 -3.66
N LEU A 162 -45.93 -9.54 -2.70
CA LEU A 162 -47.34 -9.39 -2.34
C LEU A 162 -47.56 -8.10 -1.53
N LEU A 163 -48.80 -7.62 -1.49
CA LEU A 163 -49.17 -6.37 -0.83
C LEU A 163 -49.10 -6.45 0.70
N ASP A 164 -48.83 -5.30 1.32
CA ASP A 164 -48.84 -5.13 2.76
C ASP A 164 -50.23 -5.40 3.37
N THR A 165 -50.25 -5.59 4.70
CA THR A 165 -51.47 -5.82 5.46
C THR A 165 -52.29 -4.54 5.60
N GLU A 166 -53.60 -4.61 5.33
CA GLU A 166 -54.54 -3.50 5.48
C GLU A 166 -55.47 -3.75 6.67
N ALA A 167 -55.96 -2.68 7.31
CA ALA A 167 -56.95 -2.79 8.39
C ALA A 167 -58.07 -1.76 8.20
N ILE A 168 -59.31 -2.22 8.35
CA ILE A 168 -60.52 -1.44 8.11
C ILE A 168 -61.45 -1.66 9.31
N THR A 169 -62.17 -0.61 9.71
CA THR A 169 -63.19 -0.70 10.75
C THR A 169 -64.57 -0.83 10.13
N LEU A 170 -65.35 -1.80 10.60
CA LEU A 170 -66.71 -2.07 10.12
C LEU A 170 -67.71 -1.94 11.26
N ASN A 171 -68.85 -1.30 10.99
CA ASN A 171 -69.98 -1.30 11.91
C ASN A 171 -70.68 -2.66 11.90
N LYS A 172 -71.48 -2.94 12.93
CA LYS A 172 -72.31 -4.15 12.98
C LYS A 172 -73.32 -4.16 11.84
N ASP A 173 -73.50 -5.32 11.21
CA ASP A 173 -74.35 -5.55 10.04
C ASP A 173 -73.94 -4.79 8.76
N GLU A 174 -72.77 -4.12 8.77
CA GLU A 174 -72.20 -3.46 7.60
C GLU A 174 -71.70 -4.48 6.58
N LYS A 175 -71.94 -4.18 5.30
CA LYS A 175 -71.41 -4.94 4.18
C LYS A 175 -70.23 -4.20 3.58
N PHE A 176 -69.09 -4.88 3.51
CA PHE A 176 -67.89 -4.37 2.86
C PHE A 176 -67.59 -5.19 1.61
N ILE A 177 -67.33 -4.51 0.50
CA ILE A 177 -66.91 -5.14 -0.75
C ILE A 177 -65.42 -4.88 -0.92
N TYR A 178 -64.61 -5.93 -0.77
CA TYR A 178 -63.17 -5.83 -1.02
C TYR A 178 -62.88 -6.08 -2.49
N ASN A 179 -62.29 -5.10 -3.17
CA ASN A 179 -61.79 -5.24 -4.53
C ASN A 179 -60.40 -5.86 -4.49
N ILE A 180 -60.26 -7.08 -5.00
CA ILE A 180 -58.99 -7.81 -4.88
C ILE A 180 -58.00 -7.24 -5.89
N PRO A 181 -56.81 -6.80 -5.43
CA PRO A 181 -55.81 -6.25 -6.32
C PRO A 181 -55.20 -7.34 -7.22
N LYS A 182 -55.01 -6.99 -8.49
CA LYS A 182 -54.27 -7.82 -9.46
C LYS A 182 -52.77 -7.61 -9.23
N ILE A 183 -52.06 -8.68 -8.91
CA ILE A 183 -50.62 -8.66 -8.62
C ILE A 183 -49.91 -9.38 -9.77
N GLU A 184 -48.93 -8.72 -10.39
CA GLU A 184 -48.15 -9.30 -11.50
C GLU A 184 -47.37 -10.52 -11.00
N GLY A 185 -47.40 -11.63 -11.75
CA GLY A 185 -46.73 -12.89 -11.37
C GLY A 185 -47.51 -13.77 -10.39
N TYR A 186 -48.70 -13.36 -9.91
CA TYR A 186 -49.49 -14.12 -8.96
C TYR A 186 -50.96 -14.28 -9.40
N GLU A 187 -51.52 -15.48 -9.27
CA GLU A 187 -52.95 -15.75 -9.47
C GLU A 187 -53.66 -15.85 -8.12
N LYS A 188 -54.76 -15.11 -7.92
CA LYS A 188 -55.62 -15.35 -6.75
C LYS A 188 -56.29 -16.72 -6.89
N ILE A 189 -56.14 -17.57 -5.88
CA ILE A 189 -56.70 -18.92 -5.88
C ILE A 189 -57.80 -19.12 -4.83
N GLY A 190 -57.86 -18.27 -3.79
CA GLY A 190 -58.87 -18.40 -2.74
C GLY A 190 -58.74 -17.37 -1.63
N HIS A 191 -59.47 -17.59 -0.55
CA HIS A 191 -59.38 -16.79 0.66
C HIS A 191 -59.69 -17.61 1.92
N ILE A 192 -59.27 -17.10 3.07
CA ILE A 192 -59.63 -17.59 4.41
C ILE A 192 -60.27 -16.42 5.15
N LEU A 193 -61.47 -16.60 5.69
CA LEU A 193 -62.13 -15.60 6.54
C LEU A 193 -62.34 -16.19 7.92
N ASN A 194 -61.61 -15.67 8.90
CA ASN A 194 -61.73 -16.08 10.30
C ASN A 194 -62.46 -14.97 11.08
N GLN A 195 -63.45 -15.37 11.87
CA GLN A 195 -64.11 -14.54 12.87
C GLN A 195 -63.65 -15.05 14.23
N ASP A 196 -63.02 -14.21 15.05
CA ASP A 196 -62.31 -14.68 16.25
C ASP A 196 -63.22 -15.48 17.21
N THR A 197 -63.07 -16.79 17.28
CA THR A 197 -63.47 -17.59 18.46
C THR A 197 -62.28 -17.63 19.39
N GLU A 198 -62.48 -17.28 20.68
CA GLU A 198 -61.42 -17.40 21.70
C GLU A 198 -60.76 -18.78 21.55
N ASP A 199 -59.44 -18.75 21.32
CA ASP A 199 -58.53 -19.87 21.04
C ASP A 199 -58.17 -20.10 19.55
N GLN A 200 -57.30 -19.23 18.97
CA GLN A 200 -55.99 -19.63 18.43
C GLN A 200 -55.26 -18.51 17.67
N THR A 201 -53.95 -18.46 17.95
CA THR A 201 -52.82 -18.06 17.09
C THR A 201 -52.76 -16.62 16.58
N VAL A 202 -51.86 -15.85 17.20
CA VAL A 202 -51.21 -14.66 16.63
C VAL A 202 -50.81 -14.95 15.17
N PRO A 203 -51.18 -14.12 14.17
CA PRO A 203 -50.71 -14.32 12.80
C PRO A 203 -49.17 -14.33 12.79
N PRO A 204 -48.52 -15.25 12.05
CA PRO A 204 -47.06 -15.29 12.02
C PRO A 204 -46.55 -13.96 11.46
N THR A 205 -45.79 -13.23 12.26
CA THR A 205 -45.01 -12.08 11.80
C THR A 205 -44.21 -12.52 10.56
N PRO A 206 -44.24 -11.79 9.42
CA PRO A 206 -43.48 -12.18 8.23
C PRO A 206 -42.02 -12.36 8.63
N ILE A 207 -41.53 -13.60 8.54
CA ILE A 207 -40.14 -13.93 8.85
C ILE A 207 -39.31 -13.29 7.75
N LYS A 208 -38.68 -12.16 8.07
CA LYS A 208 -37.75 -11.50 7.16
C LYS A 208 -36.59 -12.44 6.88
N GLN A 209 -36.34 -12.72 5.60
CA GLN A 209 -35.22 -13.57 5.21
C GLN A 209 -33.91 -12.84 5.48
N MET A 210 -33.03 -13.48 6.25
CA MET A 210 -31.72 -12.95 6.63
C MET A 210 -30.64 -13.46 5.68
N GLY A 211 -29.75 -12.57 5.26
CA GLY A 211 -28.51 -12.90 4.59
C GLY A 211 -27.31 -12.75 5.53
N GLU A 212 -26.23 -13.48 5.24
CA GLU A 212 -24.98 -13.40 6.00
C GLU A 212 -23.79 -13.15 5.07
N VAL A 213 -22.91 -12.22 5.48
CA VAL A 213 -21.65 -11.93 4.79
C VAL A 213 -20.51 -12.20 5.76
N LYS A 214 -19.72 -13.24 5.50
CA LYS A 214 -18.49 -13.52 6.24
C LYS A 214 -17.31 -12.74 5.64
N VAL A 215 -16.57 -12.02 6.47
CA VAL A 215 -15.38 -11.26 6.06
C VAL A 215 -14.14 -11.94 6.61
N ASN A 216 -13.20 -12.32 5.74
CA ASN A 216 -11.92 -12.92 6.12
C ASN A 216 -10.76 -12.01 5.73
N TYR A 217 -9.68 -12.06 6.51
CA TYR A 217 -8.40 -11.43 6.20
C TYR A 217 -7.33 -12.53 6.20
N LEU A 218 -6.90 -12.93 5.02
CA LEU A 218 -5.99 -14.06 4.82
C LEU A 218 -4.70 -13.58 4.15
N ASP A 219 -3.61 -14.30 4.38
CA ASP A 219 -2.42 -14.14 3.57
C ASP A 219 -2.56 -14.83 2.19
N THR A 220 -1.55 -14.70 1.34
CA THR A 220 -1.51 -15.33 0.01
C THR A 220 -1.50 -16.86 0.05
N ALA A 221 -1.17 -17.48 1.20
CA ALA A 221 -1.25 -18.92 1.43
C ALA A 221 -2.62 -19.36 1.98
N GLY A 222 -3.54 -18.42 2.24
CA GLY A 222 -4.87 -18.67 2.78
C GLY A 222 -4.90 -18.80 4.31
N LYS A 223 -3.80 -18.52 5.01
CA LYS A 223 -3.76 -18.54 6.47
C LYS A 223 -4.38 -17.24 7.01
N PRO A 224 -5.25 -17.31 8.04
CA PRO A 224 -5.82 -16.12 8.65
C PRO A 224 -4.75 -15.28 9.35
N ILE A 225 -4.79 -13.97 9.08
CA ILE A 225 -3.93 -12.96 9.71
C ILE A 225 -4.70 -12.05 10.66
N TYR A 226 -6.03 -12.13 10.64
CA TYR A 226 -6.93 -11.42 11.54
C TYR A 226 -8.24 -12.19 11.68
N ASP A 227 -8.97 -11.91 12.76
CA ASP A 227 -10.25 -12.55 13.04
C ASP A 227 -11.28 -12.24 11.95
N SER A 228 -12.03 -13.27 11.54
CA SER A 228 -13.13 -13.09 10.60
C SER A 228 -14.32 -12.42 11.27
N SER A 229 -15.04 -11.55 10.56
CA SER A 229 -16.31 -10.99 11.02
C SER A 229 -17.50 -11.56 10.25
N LEU A 230 -18.69 -11.49 10.85
CA LEU A 230 -19.94 -11.91 10.24
C LEU A 230 -20.91 -10.75 10.30
N LEU A 231 -21.31 -10.25 9.13
CA LEU A 231 -22.38 -9.27 8.99
C LEU A 231 -23.68 -10.01 8.72
N LYS A 232 -24.77 -9.55 9.34
CA LYS A 232 -26.12 -10.06 9.10
C LYS A 232 -27.04 -8.89 8.78
N GLY A 233 -27.94 -9.07 7.82
CA GLY A 233 -28.93 -8.08 7.42
C GLY A 233 -30.08 -8.71 6.67
N GLU A 234 -31.14 -7.94 6.44
CA GLU A 234 -32.28 -8.38 5.64
C GLU A 234 -31.85 -8.54 4.19
N VAL A 235 -32.32 -9.58 3.50
CA VAL A 235 -32.03 -9.75 2.07
C VAL A 235 -32.47 -8.50 1.30
N GLY A 236 -31.56 -7.95 0.48
CA GLY A 236 -31.72 -6.68 -0.24
C GLY A 236 -31.17 -5.46 0.49
N GLU A 237 -30.88 -5.54 1.80
CA GLU A 237 -30.18 -4.45 2.50
C GLU A 237 -28.71 -4.36 2.04
N LEU A 238 -28.18 -3.14 2.05
CA LEU A 238 -26.79 -2.89 1.67
C LEU A 238 -25.83 -3.26 2.80
N TYR A 239 -24.74 -3.93 2.45
CA TYR A 239 -23.59 -4.13 3.31
C TYR A 239 -22.35 -3.42 2.77
N GLN A 240 -21.43 -3.10 3.67
CA GLN A 240 -20.10 -2.60 3.35
C GLN A 240 -19.08 -3.19 4.33
N THR A 241 -17.93 -3.61 3.79
CA THR A 241 -16.81 -4.14 4.55
C THR A 241 -15.61 -3.20 4.50
N GLU A 242 -14.76 -3.27 5.51
CA GLU A 242 -13.59 -2.40 5.65
C GLU A 242 -12.31 -3.18 5.30
N GLN A 243 -11.47 -2.62 4.42
CA GLN A 243 -10.10 -3.10 4.26
C GLN A 243 -9.26 -2.61 5.44
N LYS A 244 -8.53 -3.50 6.09
CA LYS A 244 -7.63 -3.16 7.20
C LYS A 244 -6.18 -3.06 6.74
N GLU A 245 -5.37 -2.32 7.49
CA GLU A 245 -3.91 -2.28 7.34
C GLU A 245 -3.26 -3.12 8.45
N PHE A 246 -2.30 -3.96 8.08
CA PHE A 246 -1.58 -4.84 9.00
C PHE A 246 -0.07 -4.59 8.90
N PRO A 247 0.64 -4.34 10.01
CA PRO A 247 2.10 -4.19 9.99
C PRO A 247 2.79 -5.40 9.36
N GLY A 248 3.71 -5.16 8.42
CA GLY A 248 4.43 -6.24 7.73
C GLY A 248 3.63 -6.94 6.62
N TYR A 249 2.46 -6.42 6.24
CA TYR A 249 1.65 -6.96 5.15
C TYR A 249 1.25 -5.85 4.17
N LYS A 250 1.16 -6.20 2.89
CA LYS A 250 0.65 -5.35 1.83
C LYS A 250 -0.64 -5.96 1.28
N PHE A 251 -1.69 -5.14 1.13
CA PHE A 251 -2.92 -5.58 0.50
C PHE A 251 -2.69 -5.97 -0.96
N VAL A 252 -3.28 -7.09 -1.38
CA VAL A 252 -3.20 -7.61 -2.76
C VAL A 252 -4.52 -7.42 -3.48
N GLU A 253 -5.60 -8.05 -2.98
CA GLU A 253 -6.90 -8.09 -3.66
C GLU A 253 -8.05 -8.49 -2.74
N VAL A 254 -9.28 -8.36 -3.23
CA VAL A 254 -10.50 -8.92 -2.62
C VAL A 254 -10.97 -10.12 -3.44
N LYS A 255 -11.19 -11.27 -2.80
CA LYS A 255 -11.76 -12.49 -3.39
C LYS A 255 -13.16 -12.77 -2.87
N GLY A 256 -13.97 -13.41 -3.71
CA GLY A 256 -15.35 -13.79 -3.38
C GLY A 256 -16.34 -12.68 -3.71
N ALA A 257 -17.21 -12.33 -2.76
CA ALA A 257 -18.15 -11.23 -2.89
C ALA A 257 -17.42 -9.86 -2.85
N PRO A 258 -17.98 -8.81 -3.49
CA PRO A 258 -17.41 -7.46 -3.44
C PRO A 258 -17.45 -6.88 -2.02
N ALA A 259 -16.57 -5.90 -1.76
CA ALA A 259 -16.48 -5.22 -0.46
C ALA A 259 -17.74 -4.41 -0.08
N SER A 260 -18.64 -4.15 -1.05
CA SER A 260 -19.97 -3.62 -0.79
C SER A 260 -20.95 -4.22 -1.77
N GLY A 261 -22.20 -4.41 -1.33
CA GLY A 261 -23.25 -5.03 -2.12
C GLY A 261 -24.53 -5.17 -1.29
N GLU A 262 -25.44 -6.02 -1.73
CA GLU A 262 -26.66 -6.35 -1.00
C GLU A 262 -26.54 -7.73 -0.34
N PHE A 263 -27.19 -7.89 0.83
CA PHE A 263 -27.35 -9.20 1.46
C PHE A 263 -28.21 -10.10 0.57
N LYS A 264 -27.72 -11.31 0.33
CA LYS A 264 -28.41 -12.33 -0.47
C LYS A 264 -28.87 -13.50 0.41
N PRO A 265 -29.86 -14.28 -0.07
CA PRO A 265 -30.24 -15.54 0.57
C PRO A 265 -29.08 -16.51 0.72
N GLU A 266 -28.12 -16.50 -0.23
CA GLU A 266 -26.95 -17.35 -0.18
C GLU A 266 -25.84 -16.74 0.69
N ASN A 267 -25.09 -17.59 1.40
CA ASN A 267 -23.95 -17.16 2.18
C ASN A 267 -22.91 -16.47 1.30
N GLN A 268 -22.58 -15.22 1.63
CA GLN A 268 -21.57 -14.44 0.95
C GLN A 268 -20.27 -14.48 1.75
N THR A 269 -19.12 -14.50 1.05
CA THR A 269 -17.81 -14.40 1.69
C THR A 269 -16.97 -13.36 0.97
N VAL A 270 -16.52 -12.35 1.71
CA VAL A 270 -15.57 -11.33 1.26
C VAL A 270 -14.21 -11.67 1.88
N THR A 271 -13.18 -11.88 1.07
CA THR A 271 -11.84 -12.20 1.58
C THR A 271 -10.84 -11.16 1.11
N TYR A 272 -10.29 -10.40 2.05
CA TYR A 272 -9.15 -9.53 1.80
C TYR A 272 -7.86 -10.36 1.86
N VAL A 273 -7.10 -10.35 0.77
CA VAL A 273 -5.84 -11.11 0.64
C VAL A 273 -4.66 -10.16 0.79
N TYR A 274 -3.68 -10.58 1.60
CA TYR A 274 -2.49 -9.80 1.92
C TYR A 274 -1.21 -10.59 1.65
N GLN A 275 -0.17 -9.90 1.19
CA GLN A 275 1.16 -10.46 1.01
C GLN A 275 2.06 -10.00 2.15
N GLN A 276 2.60 -10.97 2.91
CA GLN A 276 3.61 -10.68 3.92
C GLN A 276 4.82 -10.03 3.25
N GLN A 277 5.39 -9.00 3.89
CA GLN A 277 6.54 -8.25 3.40
C GLN A 277 7.80 -8.67 4.18
N GLY A 278 8.89 -8.87 3.45
CA GLY A 278 10.23 -9.03 3.99
C GLY A 278 11.06 -7.76 3.83
N THR A 279 12.17 -7.69 4.55
CA THR A 279 13.10 -6.55 4.49
C THR A 279 14.53 -7.04 4.34
N VAL A 280 15.30 -6.39 3.46
CA VAL A 280 16.74 -6.63 3.29
C VAL A 280 17.46 -5.33 3.55
N THR A 281 18.37 -5.32 4.52
CA THR A 281 19.24 -4.16 4.80
C THR A 281 20.60 -4.39 4.16
N VAL A 282 21.02 -3.48 3.30
CA VAL A 282 22.32 -3.50 2.62
C VAL A 282 23.27 -2.55 3.33
N ARG A 283 24.36 -3.07 3.86
CA ARG A 283 25.44 -2.32 4.52
C ARG A 283 26.70 -2.33 3.65
N TYR A 284 27.45 -1.23 3.70
CA TYR A 284 28.78 -1.13 3.10
C TYR A 284 29.72 -0.65 4.18
N VAL A 285 30.62 -1.52 4.61
CA VAL A 285 31.47 -1.30 5.78
C VAL A 285 32.92 -1.59 5.45
N ASP A 286 33.85 -1.01 6.20
CA ASP A 286 35.25 -1.45 6.15
C ASP A 286 35.49 -2.74 6.97
N THR A 287 36.74 -3.18 7.01
CA THR A 287 37.17 -4.36 7.78
C THR A 287 36.99 -4.22 9.30
N GLU A 288 36.72 -3.00 9.80
CA GLU A 288 36.46 -2.68 11.21
C GLU A 288 34.95 -2.47 11.50
N ASP A 289 34.08 -2.82 10.55
CA ASP A 289 32.62 -2.62 10.57
C ASP A 289 32.17 -1.14 10.62
N LYS A 290 33.05 -0.20 10.26
CA LYS A 290 32.68 1.21 10.13
C LYS A 290 31.93 1.44 8.81
N GLU A 291 30.77 2.08 8.90
CA GLU A 291 29.93 2.37 7.74
C GLU A 291 30.59 3.39 6.80
N LEU A 292 30.74 3.00 5.52
CA LEU A 292 31.23 3.86 4.44
C LEU A 292 30.11 4.71 3.83
N THR A 293 28.87 4.27 3.99
CA THR A 293 27.67 4.99 3.57
C THR A 293 26.47 4.53 4.38
N LYS A 294 25.38 5.31 4.34
CA LYS A 294 24.14 4.95 5.03
C LYS A 294 23.60 3.62 4.50
N PRO A 295 23.13 2.71 5.39
CA PRO A 295 22.49 1.47 4.96
C PRO A 295 21.27 1.73 4.06
N ILE A 296 21.03 0.82 3.12
CA ILE A 296 19.88 0.85 2.22
C ILE A 296 18.91 -0.24 2.66
N THR A 297 17.63 0.08 2.79
CA THR A 297 16.59 -0.92 3.07
C THR A 297 15.78 -1.20 1.81
N LEU A 298 15.74 -2.45 1.40
CA LEU A 298 14.84 -2.97 0.38
C LEU A 298 13.65 -3.64 1.07
N THR A 299 12.46 -3.49 0.50
CA THR A 299 11.25 -4.17 0.97
C THR A 299 10.54 -4.82 -0.21
N GLY A 300 10.06 -6.04 -0.04
CA GLY A 300 9.33 -6.77 -1.07
C GLY A 300 8.47 -7.86 -0.46
N GLY A 301 7.61 -8.47 -1.26
CA GLY A 301 6.81 -9.60 -0.82
C GLY A 301 7.69 -10.81 -0.49
N VAL A 302 7.35 -11.57 0.55
CA VAL A 302 8.07 -12.81 0.88
C VAL A 302 8.08 -13.75 -0.33
N ASN A 303 9.24 -14.35 -0.61
CA ASN A 303 9.60 -15.16 -1.79
C ASN A 303 9.74 -14.36 -3.11
N GLU A 304 9.56 -13.04 -3.11
CA GLU A 304 9.95 -12.23 -4.27
C GLU A 304 11.49 -12.11 -4.32
N PRO A 305 12.09 -12.07 -5.51
CA PRO A 305 13.53 -11.91 -5.63
C PRO A 305 13.96 -10.50 -5.24
N TYR A 306 15.15 -10.40 -4.65
CA TYR A 306 15.89 -9.17 -4.49
C TYR A 306 17.29 -9.32 -5.11
N ASP A 307 17.87 -8.19 -5.48
CA ASP A 307 19.26 -8.08 -5.92
C ASP A 307 19.87 -6.80 -5.35
N THR A 308 21.16 -6.86 -5.06
CA THR A 308 21.93 -5.77 -4.46
C THR A 308 23.25 -5.62 -5.21
N ALA A 309 23.68 -4.37 -5.34
CA ALA A 309 24.87 -4.04 -6.11
C ALA A 309 26.03 -3.67 -5.19
N GLN A 310 27.22 -4.17 -5.51
CA GLN A 310 28.46 -3.62 -4.96
C GLN A 310 28.58 -2.14 -5.36
N LYS A 311 29.12 -1.32 -4.46
CA LYS A 311 29.53 0.07 -4.74
C LYS A 311 31.04 0.21 -4.78
N GLU A 312 31.50 1.21 -5.52
CA GLU A 312 32.90 1.63 -5.52
C GLU A 312 33.10 2.78 -4.53
N PHE A 313 34.16 2.70 -3.73
CA PHE A 313 34.55 3.71 -2.75
C PHE A 313 36.01 4.10 -2.99
N SER A 314 36.27 5.39 -3.17
CA SER A 314 37.64 5.89 -3.39
C SER A 314 38.55 5.54 -2.22
N GLY A 315 39.72 4.96 -2.51
CA GLY A 315 40.68 4.53 -1.48
C GLY A 315 40.32 3.22 -0.78
N TYR A 316 39.35 2.47 -1.28
CA TYR A 316 38.95 1.17 -0.75
C TYR A 316 38.91 0.12 -1.85
N LYS A 317 39.19 -1.13 -1.49
CA LYS A 317 39.07 -2.30 -2.36
C LYS A 317 38.02 -3.25 -1.77
N PHE A 318 37.13 -3.77 -2.60
CA PHE A 318 36.16 -4.77 -2.18
C PHE A 318 36.85 -6.06 -1.72
N VAL A 319 36.36 -6.63 -0.62
CA VAL A 319 36.87 -7.88 -0.02
C VAL A 319 35.87 -9.01 -0.22
N GLU A 320 34.67 -8.90 0.36
CA GLU A 320 33.68 -9.97 0.38
C GLU A 320 32.27 -9.48 0.71
N VAL A 321 31.28 -10.36 0.55
CA VAL A 321 29.90 -10.17 1.04
C VAL A 321 29.66 -11.08 2.25
N LYS A 322 29.18 -10.51 3.36
CA LYS A 322 28.78 -11.23 4.58
C LYS A 322 27.27 -11.17 4.81
N GLY A 323 26.75 -12.15 5.54
CA GLY A 323 25.33 -12.24 5.90
C GLY A 323 24.52 -12.95 4.82
N ALA A 324 23.42 -12.33 4.38
CA ALA A 324 22.62 -12.81 3.27
C ALA A 324 23.35 -12.62 1.93
N PRO A 325 23.07 -13.45 0.91
CA PRO A 325 23.68 -13.31 -0.42
C PRO A 325 23.22 -12.01 -1.10
N ALA A 326 24.04 -11.51 -2.03
CA ALA A 326 23.77 -10.28 -2.79
C ALA A 326 22.47 -10.35 -3.62
N ALA A 327 22.14 -11.54 -4.12
CA ALA A 327 20.86 -11.85 -4.75
C ALA A 327 20.20 -13.03 -4.01
N GLY A 328 18.88 -12.96 -3.85
CA GLY A 328 18.12 -13.96 -3.13
C GLY A 328 16.64 -13.65 -3.15
N GLU A 329 15.90 -14.19 -2.19
CA GLU A 329 14.47 -13.91 -2.02
C GLU A 329 14.21 -13.26 -0.65
N PHE A 330 13.22 -12.39 -0.60
CA PHE A 330 12.76 -11.79 0.65
C PHE A 330 12.19 -12.87 1.57
N LYS A 331 12.62 -12.85 2.83
CA LYS A 331 12.13 -13.76 3.88
C LYS A 331 11.24 -13.00 4.88
N PRO A 332 10.41 -13.72 5.66
CA PRO A 332 9.67 -13.12 6.77
C PRO A 332 10.60 -12.44 7.78
N GLU A 333 11.77 -13.01 8.02
CA GLU A 333 12.80 -12.44 8.88
C GLU A 333 13.60 -11.36 8.13
N SER A 334 13.96 -10.29 8.83
CA SER A 334 14.86 -9.28 8.28
C SER A 334 16.23 -9.88 7.93
N GLN A 335 16.68 -9.61 6.71
CA GLN A 335 17.97 -10.04 6.19
C GLN A 335 18.95 -8.86 6.15
N THR A 336 20.24 -9.15 6.27
CA THR A 336 21.31 -8.15 6.12
C THR A 336 22.33 -8.66 5.11
N VAL A 337 22.58 -7.88 4.07
CA VAL A 337 23.67 -8.08 3.10
C VAL A 337 24.75 -7.05 3.42
N THR A 338 25.97 -7.49 3.75
CA THR A 338 27.06 -6.58 4.12
C THR A 338 28.21 -6.71 3.13
N TYR A 339 28.48 -5.66 2.36
CA TYR A 339 29.68 -5.57 1.53
C TYR A 339 30.83 -5.03 2.38
N VAL A 340 31.93 -5.79 2.45
CA VAL A 340 33.12 -5.47 3.26
C VAL A 340 34.23 -4.96 2.35
N TYR A 341 34.89 -3.90 2.77
CA TYR A 341 35.95 -3.22 2.02
C TYR A 341 37.23 -3.04 2.84
N GLN A 342 38.39 -3.14 2.20
CA GLN A 342 39.68 -2.88 2.81
C GLN A 342 40.20 -1.52 2.34
N GLN A 343 40.51 -0.63 3.28
CA GLN A 343 41.14 0.64 2.96
C GLN A 343 42.51 0.38 2.32
N GLN A 344 42.84 1.13 1.27
CA GLN A 344 44.09 1.03 0.54
C GLN A 344 45.03 2.17 0.93
N GLY A 345 46.30 1.83 1.15
CA GLY A 345 47.41 2.77 1.28
C GLY A 345 48.25 2.81 0.01
N THR A 346 49.06 3.86 -0.14
CA THR A 346 49.97 4.03 -1.28
C THR A 346 51.37 4.39 -0.82
N VAL A 347 52.38 3.74 -1.40
CA VAL A 347 53.79 4.09 -1.20
C VAL A 347 54.37 4.52 -2.53
N THR A 348 54.89 5.74 -2.61
CA THR A 348 55.61 6.22 -3.80
C THR A 348 57.11 6.09 -3.57
N VAL A 349 57.80 5.38 -4.46
CA VAL A 349 59.24 5.20 -4.46
C VAL A 349 59.86 6.18 -5.44
N ARG A 350 60.80 6.99 -4.97
CA ARG A 350 61.53 7.98 -5.78
C ARG A 350 63.01 7.64 -5.80
N TYR A 351 63.66 7.93 -6.93
CA TYR A 351 65.09 7.74 -7.12
C TYR A 351 65.71 9.08 -7.52
N VAL A 352 66.51 9.68 -6.64
CA VAL A 352 67.03 11.04 -6.81
C VAL A 352 68.54 11.11 -6.55
N ASP A 353 69.21 12.10 -7.13
CA ASP A 353 70.59 12.41 -6.71
C ASP A 353 70.64 13.21 -5.41
N THR A 354 71.84 13.55 -4.95
CA THR A 354 72.07 14.36 -3.73
C THR A 354 71.49 15.79 -3.81
N ASN A 355 71.07 16.25 -5.00
CA ASN A 355 70.45 17.56 -5.24
C ASN A 355 68.93 17.43 -5.51
N ASP A 356 68.31 16.30 -5.15
CA ASP A 356 66.90 15.97 -5.38
C ASP A 356 66.48 15.93 -6.87
N LYS A 357 67.44 15.82 -7.80
CA LYS A 357 67.14 15.62 -9.22
C LYS A 357 66.69 14.18 -9.44
N GLU A 358 65.54 14.01 -10.08
CA GLU A 358 65.00 12.69 -10.42
C GLU A 358 65.88 11.97 -11.44
N LEU A 359 66.28 10.74 -11.10
CA LEU A 359 67.15 9.89 -11.92
C LEU A 359 66.37 8.79 -12.65
N ALA A 360 65.25 8.36 -12.08
CA ALA A 360 64.34 7.37 -12.65
C ALA A 360 62.89 7.70 -12.30
N LYS A 361 61.95 7.18 -13.09
CA LYS A 361 60.51 7.41 -12.89
C LYS A 361 60.07 6.85 -11.53
N PRO A 362 59.22 7.57 -10.76
CA PRO A 362 58.72 7.05 -9.50
C PRO A 362 57.83 5.82 -9.70
N VAL A 363 57.91 4.89 -8.76
CA VAL A 363 57.07 3.68 -8.73
C VAL A 363 56.04 3.85 -7.62
N THR A 364 54.77 3.56 -7.89
CA THR A 364 53.72 3.56 -6.86
C THR A 364 53.31 2.13 -6.52
N LEU A 365 53.45 1.77 -5.26
CA LEU A 365 52.91 0.55 -4.68
C LEU A 365 51.56 0.85 -4.03
N THR A 366 50.62 -0.08 -4.16
CA THR A 366 49.31 -0.03 -3.51
C THR A 366 49.07 -1.33 -2.76
N GLY A 367 48.57 -1.24 -1.54
CA GLY A 367 48.21 -2.41 -0.74
C GLY A 367 47.18 -2.05 0.32
N GLY A 368 46.60 -3.07 0.96
CA GLY A 368 45.70 -2.87 2.08
C GLY A 368 46.41 -2.20 3.25
N VAL A 369 45.74 -1.28 3.95
CA VAL A 369 46.31 -0.67 5.16
C VAL A 369 46.71 -1.77 6.16
N ASN A 370 47.88 -1.60 6.77
CA ASN A 370 48.59 -2.57 7.62
C ASN A 370 49.19 -3.79 6.90
N GLU A 371 49.05 -3.93 5.57
CA GLU A 371 49.80 -4.93 4.83
C GLU A 371 51.27 -4.49 4.68
N PRO A 372 52.22 -5.41 4.70
CA PRO A 372 53.62 -5.08 4.55
C PRO A 372 53.93 -4.67 3.10
N TYR A 373 54.86 -3.72 2.95
CA TYR A 373 55.53 -3.42 1.70
C TYR A 373 57.04 -3.53 1.87
N GLN A 374 57.71 -3.80 0.75
CA GLN A 374 59.16 -3.77 0.66
C GLN A 374 59.58 -3.16 -0.67
N THR A 375 60.66 -2.40 -0.63
CA THR A 375 61.26 -1.70 -1.77
C THR A 375 62.77 -1.90 -1.73
N GLU A 376 63.39 -1.82 -2.90
CA GLU A 376 64.84 -1.96 -3.06
C GLU A 376 65.39 -0.82 -3.92
N PRO A 377 66.67 -0.42 -3.71
CA PRO A 377 67.30 0.55 -4.58
C PRO A 377 67.43 -0.02 -5.99
N GLU A 378 67.15 0.80 -7.00
CA GLU A 378 67.39 0.47 -8.41
C GLU A 378 68.86 0.70 -8.76
N GLU A 379 69.40 -0.11 -9.67
CA GLU A 379 70.73 0.11 -10.23
C GLU A 379 70.67 1.21 -11.30
N ILE A 380 71.31 2.34 -11.03
CA ILE A 380 71.30 3.51 -11.91
C ILE A 380 72.71 3.73 -12.46
N SER A 381 72.86 3.59 -13.78
CA SER A 381 74.16 3.71 -14.46
C SER A 381 74.85 5.04 -14.13
N GLY A 382 76.10 4.97 -13.66
CA GLY A 382 76.91 6.14 -13.29
C GLY A 382 76.58 6.72 -11.90
N TYR A 383 75.76 6.04 -11.11
CA TYR A 383 75.36 6.46 -9.77
C TYR A 383 75.54 5.33 -8.76
N LYS A 384 75.88 5.67 -7.53
CA LYS A 384 75.99 4.75 -6.40
C LYS A 384 74.94 5.11 -5.35
N PHE A 385 74.23 4.10 -4.84
CA PHE A 385 73.26 4.29 -3.76
C PHE A 385 73.96 4.79 -2.48
N VAL A 386 73.35 5.77 -1.82
CA VAL A 386 73.85 6.40 -0.59
C VAL A 386 72.98 6.05 0.61
N GLU A 387 71.70 6.46 0.57
CA GLU A 387 70.79 6.33 1.71
C GLU A 387 69.31 6.35 1.29
N VAL A 388 68.44 5.97 2.22
CA VAL A 388 66.98 6.08 2.09
C VAL A 388 66.48 7.23 2.95
N LYS A 389 65.68 8.14 2.37
CA LYS A 389 64.99 9.23 3.06
C LYS A 389 63.47 9.03 3.02
N GLY A 390 62.77 9.63 3.98
CA GLY A 390 61.31 9.55 4.08
C GLY A 390 60.85 8.31 4.84
N ALA A 391 59.92 7.55 4.25
CA ALA A 391 59.47 6.27 4.79
C ALA A 391 60.56 5.18 4.65
N PRO A 392 60.59 4.18 5.55
CA PRO A 392 61.57 3.09 5.46
C PRO A 392 61.35 2.22 4.22
N ALA A 393 62.42 1.56 3.76
CA ALA A 393 62.39 0.67 2.59
C ALA A 393 61.48 -0.56 2.78
N ALA A 394 61.25 -0.99 4.02
CA ALA A 394 60.26 -1.98 4.40
C ALA A 394 59.40 -1.42 5.54
N GLY A 395 58.09 -1.65 5.47
CA GLY A 395 57.13 -1.14 6.43
C GLY A 395 55.73 -1.66 6.13
N GLU A 396 54.72 -0.98 6.65
CA GLU A 396 53.32 -1.28 6.37
C GLU A 396 52.66 -0.11 5.64
N PHE A 397 51.70 -0.42 4.77
CA PHE A 397 50.86 0.58 4.12
C PHE A 397 50.02 1.31 5.16
N LYS A 398 50.00 2.64 5.07
CA LYS A 398 49.21 3.51 5.94
C LYS A 398 48.04 4.14 5.18
N PRO A 399 47.01 4.63 5.88
CA PRO A 399 45.95 5.43 5.27
C PRO A 399 46.48 6.65 4.53
N GLU A 400 47.54 7.28 5.06
CA GLU A 400 48.23 8.39 4.41
C GLU A 400 49.25 7.90 3.38
N SER A 401 49.38 8.61 2.26
CA SER A 401 50.39 8.31 1.26
C SER A 401 51.81 8.45 1.84
N GLN A 402 52.62 7.42 1.63
CA GLN A 402 54.02 7.36 2.05
C GLN A 402 54.95 7.63 0.86
N THR A 403 56.16 8.13 1.14
CA THR A 403 57.20 8.29 0.12
C THR A 403 58.52 7.71 0.62
N VAL A 404 59.07 6.75 -0.13
CA VAL A 404 60.42 6.20 0.07
C VAL A 404 61.33 6.82 -0.99
N THR A 405 62.39 7.50 -0.58
CA THR A 405 63.30 8.17 -1.51
C THR A 405 64.68 7.54 -1.41
N TYR A 406 65.13 6.86 -2.47
CA TYR A 406 66.50 6.39 -2.62
C TYR A 406 67.37 7.54 -3.16
N VAL A 407 68.41 7.90 -2.41
CA VAL A 407 69.35 8.97 -2.76
C VAL A 407 70.64 8.37 -3.30
N TYR A 408 71.13 8.93 -4.41
CA TYR A 408 72.30 8.44 -5.13
C TYR A 408 73.37 9.52 -5.31
N GLN A 409 74.63 9.11 -5.32
CA GLN A 409 75.79 9.95 -5.63
C GLN A 409 76.33 9.59 -7.01
N GLN A 410 76.48 10.59 -7.88
CA GLN A 410 77.10 10.40 -9.19
C GLN A 410 78.55 9.92 -9.02
N GLN A 411 78.96 8.95 -9.82
CA GLN A 411 80.30 8.39 -9.82
C GLN A 411 81.13 9.00 -10.96
N GLY A 412 82.34 9.45 -10.63
CA GLY A 412 83.38 9.76 -11.60
C GLY A 412 84.39 8.61 -11.70
N THR A 413 85.15 8.58 -12.79
CA THR A 413 86.18 7.56 -13.01
C THR A 413 87.49 8.18 -13.46
N VAL A 414 88.60 7.62 -12.99
CA VAL A 414 89.96 7.98 -13.43
C VAL A 414 90.63 6.70 -13.90
N THR A 415 91.07 6.65 -15.15
CA THR A 415 91.80 5.50 -15.69
C THR A 415 93.27 5.84 -15.84
N VAL A 416 94.10 5.14 -15.08
CA VAL A 416 95.56 5.21 -15.14
C VAL A 416 96.03 4.21 -16.20
N ARG A 417 96.72 4.71 -17.23
CA ARG A 417 97.36 3.88 -18.26
C ARG A 417 98.86 3.97 -18.10
N TYR A 418 99.54 2.83 -18.17
CA TYR A 418 101.01 2.76 -18.12
C TYR A 418 101.53 2.55 -19.53
N VAL A 419 102.16 3.58 -20.09
CA VAL A 419 102.68 3.57 -21.46
C VAL A 419 104.14 4.01 -21.50
N ASP A 420 104.88 3.58 -22.52
CA ASP A 420 106.20 4.14 -22.81
C ASP A 420 106.11 5.48 -23.57
N THR A 421 107.26 6.02 -23.97
CA THR A 421 107.33 7.31 -24.69
C THR A 421 106.69 7.28 -26.07
N ASP A 422 106.45 6.09 -26.63
CA ASP A 422 105.82 5.85 -27.93
C ASP A 422 104.34 5.44 -27.79
N ASP A 423 103.74 5.67 -26.61
CA ASP A 423 102.36 5.33 -26.24
C ASP A 423 102.03 3.82 -26.25
N LYS A 424 103.05 2.95 -26.22
CA LYS A 424 102.84 1.50 -26.13
C LYS A 424 102.52 1.10 -24.70
N GLU A 425 101.44 0.35 -24.52
CA GLU A 425 100.98 -0.13 -23.20
C GLU A 425 101.98 -1.12 -22.58
N LEU A 426 102.35 -0.83 -21.34
CA LEU A 426 103.34 -1.56 -20.55
C LEU A 426 102.71 -2.46 -19.48
N ALA A 427 101.56 -2.04 -18.96
CA ALA A 427 100.78 -2.75 -17.97
C ALA A 427 99.28 -2.48 -18.16
N LYS A 428 98.44 -3.36 -17.60
CA LYS A 428 96.98 -3.23 -17.70
C LYS A 428 96.54 -1.91 -17.04
N PRO A 429 95.65 -1.12 -17.67
CA PRO A 429 95.12 0.09 -17.06
C PRO A 429 94.38 -0.19 -15.75
N VAL A 430 94.51 0.71 -14.80
CA VAL A 430 93.79 0.67 -13.51
C VAL A 430 92.73 1.77 -13.53
N THR A 431 91.48 1.42 -13.25
CA THR A 431 90.38 2.39 -13.13
C THR A 431 90.04 2.59 -11.66
N LEU A 432 90.17 3.82 -11.19
CA LEU A 432 89.64 4.29 -9.92
C LEU A 432 88.23 4.83 -10.12
N THR A 433 87.34 4.57 -9.17
CA THR A 433 85.97 5.08 -9.14
C THR A 433 85.71 5.74 -7.79
N GLY A 434 85.08 6.90 -7.78
CA GLY A 434 84.64 7.58 -6.56
C GLY A 434 83.49 8.54 -6.85
N GLY A 435 82.91 9.11 -5.79
CA GLY A 435 81.88 10.13 -5.96
C GLY A 435 82.43 11.35 -6.69
N VAL A 436 81.64 11.97 -7.57
CA VAL A 436 82.05 13.23 -8.23
C VAL A 436 82.40 14.28 -7.17
N ASN A 437 83.53 14.97 -7.37
CA ASN A 437 84.21 15.89 -6.45
C ASN A 437 84.89 15.24 -5.23
N GLU A 438 84.88 13.91 -5.09
CA GLU A 438 85.72 13.25 -4.09
C GLU A 438 87.19 13.21 -4.56
N PRO A 439 88.16 13.36 -3.65
CA PRO A 439 89.56 13.33 -4.02
C PRO A 439 90.02 11.92 -4.42
N TYR A 440 90.93 11.85 -5.38
CA TYR A 440 91.69 10.65 -5.72
C TYR A 440 93.18 10.93 -5.67
N GLN A 441 93.95 9.87 -5.47
CA GLN A 441 95.40 9.88 -5.56
C GLN A 441 95.88 8.59 -6.22
N THR A 442 96.91 8.72 -7.05
CA THR A 442 97.58 7.63 -7.77
C THR A 442 99.08 7.70 -7.52
N GLU A 443 99.74 6.55 -7.49
CA GLU A 443 101.19 6.44 -7.40
C GLU A 443 101.72 5.72 -8.66
N PRO A 444 102.91 6.09 -9.16
CA PRO A 444 103.53 5.38 -10.27
C PRO A 444 103.76 3.90 -9.94
N GLU A 445 103.43 3.01 -10.89
CA GLU A 445 103.73 1.58 -10.76
C GLU A 445 105.17 1.29 -11.18
N GLU A 446 105.88 0.45 -10.41
CA GLU A 446 107.21 -0.03 -10.79
C GLU A 446 107.12 -1.09 -11.88
N ILE A 447 107.55 -0.74 -13.10
CA ILE A 447 107.54 -1.65 -14.25
C ILE A 447 108.98 -2.06 -14.58
N SER A 448 109.26 -3.36 -14.53
CA SER A 448 110.60 -3.90 -14.76
C SER A 448 111.17 -3.49 -16.12
N GLY A 449 112.38 -2.93 -16.12
CA GLY A 449 113.05 -2.45 -17.33
C GLY A 449 112.66 -1.02 -17.75
N TYR A 450 111.75 -0.36 -17.03
CA TYR A 450 111.30 0.99 -17.31
C TYR A 450 111.57 1.93 -16.13
N LYS A 451 111.78 3.22 -16.42
CA LYS A 451 111.92 4.28 -15.42
C LYS A 451 110.78 5.28 -15.62
N PHE A 452 110.09 5.62 -14.53
CA PHE A 452 109.05 6.65 -14.55
C PHE A 452 109.61 8.00 -15.03
N VAL A 453 108.86 8.66 -15.93
CA VAL A 453 109.23 9.95 -16.52
C VAL A 453 108.31 11.05 -15.99
N GLU A 454 107.02 10.96 -16.28
CA GLU A 454 106.03 11.97 -15.92
C GLU A 454 104.60 11.38 -15.94
N VAL A 455 103.65 12.12 -15.38
CA VAL A 455 102.21 11.88 -15.59
C VAL A 455 101.73 12.79 -16.72
N LYS A 456 101.13 12.20 -17.76
CA LYS A 456 100.46 12.93 -18.84
C LYS A 456 98.94 12.87 -18.65
N GLY A 457 98.25 13.99 -18.87
CA GLY A 457 96.79 14.08 -18.75
C GLY A 457 96.32 14.63 -17.40
N ALA A 458 95.37 13.94 -16.76
CA ALA A 458 94.87 14.32 -15.44
C ALA A 458 95.98 14.21 -14.36
N PRO A 459 96.02 15.09 -13.35
CA PRO A 459 97.06 15.07 -12.33
C PRO A 459 97.01 13.79 -11.48
N ALA A 460 98.16 13.39 -10.90
CA ALA A 460 98.24 12.19 -10.06
C ALA A 460 97.35 12.26 -8.80
N ALA A 461 97.05 13.47 -8.33
CA ALA A 461 96.07 13.75 -7.30
C ALA A 461 95.10 14.83 -7.77
N GLY A 462 93.80 14.62 -7.57
CA GLY A 462 92.76 15.52 -8.02
C GLY A 462 91.40 15.10 -7.47
N GLU A 463 90.32 15.52 -8.12
CA GLU A 463 88.95 15.11 -7.78
C GLU A 463 88.33 14.34 -8.94
N PHE A 464 87.52 13.33 -8.63
CA PHE A 464 86.71 12.64 -9.63
C PHE A 464 85.75 13.62 -10.29
N LYS A 465 85.63 13.54 -11.62
CA LYS A 465 84.77 14.42 -12.43
C LYS A 465 83.64 13.65 -13.09
#